data_AF-A0A2G1XDZ7-F1
#
_entry.id   AF-A0A2G1XDZ7-F1
#
_cell.length_a   1.000
_cell.length_b   1.000
_cell.length_c   1.000
_cell.angle_alpha   90.00
_cell.angle_beta   90.00
_cell.angle_gamma   90.00
#
_symmetry.space_group_name_H-M   'P 1'
#
loop_
_entity.id
_entity.type
_entity.pdbx_description
1 polymer ?
#
loop_
_entity_poly.entity_id
_entity_poly.type
_entity_poly.pdbx_seq_one_letter_code
_entity_poly.pdbx_strand_id
1 'polypeptide(L)'
;MTASATTNSTGSEPSPRMRKVADVKAGQRVKATGKDTRGYTVTRAGRLLAAPKRVMAQDWDKRIKKWRLHISDEPGAMPAHRNSLSLPMGAEVELLPEA
;
A
#
# COMPACT_ATOMS: atom_id res chain seq x y z
N MET A 1 -42.88 23.75 -22.16
CA MET A 1 -42.70 23.88 -20.70
C MET A 1 -43.13 22.54 -20.13
N THR A 2 -42.29 21.69 -19.54
CA THR A 2 -41.27 21.92 -18.53
C THR A 2 -40.27 20.75 -18.54
N ALA A 3 -38.98 21.05 -18.56
CA ALA A 3 -37.92 20.08 -18.33
C ALA A 3 -37.80 19.79 -16.83
N SER A 4 -37.82 18.52 -16.45
CA SER A 4 -37.58 18.08 -15.08
C SER A 4 -36.08 17.86 -14.87
N ALA A 5 -35.47 18.74 -14.08
CA ALA A 5 -34.18 18.50 -13.44
C ALA A 5 -34.34 17.59 -12.21
N THR A 6 -33.22 17.08 -11.67
CA THR A 6 -33.00 16.26 -10.44
C THR A 6 -32.65 14.80 -10.81
N THR A 7 -31.45 14.25 -10.59
CA THR A 7 -30.55 14.29 -9.41
C THR A 7 -29.06 14.16 -9.78
N ASN A 8 -28.23 15.02 -9.21
CA ASN A 8 -26.80 14.76 -8.99
C ASN A 8 -26.63 13.52 -8.10
N SER A 9 -25.87 12.53 -8.55
CA SER A 9 -25.26 11.50 -7.69
C SER A 9 -24.04 10.92 -8.40
N THR A 10 -23.04 11.77 -8.65
CA THR A 10 -21.66 11.29 -8.80
C THR A 10 -21.26 10.75 -7.43
N GLY A 11 -21.47 9.44 -7.23
CA GLY A 11 -21.07 8.73 -6.02
C GLY A 11 -19.62 9.08 -5.71
N SER A 12 -19.41 9.74 -4.58
CA SER A 12 -18.10 10.06 -4.05
C SER A 12 -17.41 8.74 -3.73
N GLU A 13 -16.68 8.18 -4.68
CA GLU A 13 -15.65 7.20 -4.36
C GLU A 13 -14.74 7.91 -3.34
N PRO A 14 -14.61 7.42 -2.09
CA PRO A 14 -13.76 8.05 -1.11
C PRO A 14 -12.37 8.07 -1.74
N SER A 15 -11.89 9.25 -2.16
CA SER A 15 -10.65 9.36 -2.89
C SER A 15 -9.60 8.59 -2.08
N PRO A 16 -9.01 7.52 -2.64
CA PRO A 16 -8.10 6.67 -1.88
C PRO A 16 -7.07 7.60 -1.29
N ARG A 17 -6.95 7.60 0.05
CA ARG A 17 -6.01 8.48 0.76
C ARG A 17 -4.61 7.95 0.50
N MET A 18 -4.10 8.25 -0.69
CA MET A 18 -2.77 7.89 -1.11
C MET A 18 -1.77 8.65 -0.25
N ARG A 19 -0.80 7.91 0.25
CA ARG A 19 0.24 8.43 1.12
C ARG A 19 1.56 7.83 0.70
N LYS A 20 2.60 8.64 0.69
CA LYS A 20 3.94 8.13 0.37
C LYS A 20 4.32 7.05 1.36
N VAL A 21 5.00 6.02 0.85
CA VAL A 21 5.54 4.95 1.69
C VAL A 21 6.44 5.49 2.80
N ALA A 22 7.12 6.62 2.60
CA ALA A 22 7.95 7.24 3.64
C ALA A 22 7.15 7.75 4.86
N ASP A 23 5.87 8.08 4.68
CA ASP A 23 5.05 8.76 5.70
C ASP A 23 4.12 7.82 6.47
N VAL A 24 4.04 6.55 6.06
CA VAL A 24 3.24 5.53 6.77
C VAL A 24 4.01 4.95 7.94
N LYS A 25 3.29 4.70 9.04
CA LYS A 25 3.86 4.19 10.29
C LYS A 25 3.31 2.80 10.60
N ALA A 26 4.08 2.03 11.36
CA ALA A 26 3.61 0.76 11.90
C ALA A 26 2.28 0.95 12.64
N GLY A 27 1.39 -0.01 12.54
CA GLY A 27 0.05 0.03 13.12
C GLY A 27 -1.02 0.61 12.20
N GLN A 28 -0.69 1.37 11.14
CA GLN A 28 -1.70 1.89 10.21
C GLN A 28 -2.21 0.80 9.27
N ARG A 29 -3.50 0.81 8.93
CA ARG A 29 -4.03 -0.03 7.85
C ARG A 29 -3.72 0.60 6.50
N VAL A 30 -3.07 -0.18 5.65
CA VAL A 30 -2.63 0.24 4.32
C VAL A 30 -2.96 -0.83 3.31
N LYS A 31 -3.15 -0.41 2.07
CA LYS A 31 -3.19 -1.26 0.89
C LYS A 31 -2.07 -0.82 -0.06
N ALA A 32 -1.24 -1.78 -0.44
CA ALA A 32 -0.06 -1.56 -1.26
C ALA A 32 0.02 -2.61 -2.36
N THR A 33 0.37 -2.16 -3.56
CA THR A 33 0.67 -3.04 -4.70
C THR A 33 2.15 -2.91 -5.04
N GLY A 34 2.84 -4.05 -5.13
CA GLY A 34 4.28 -4.06 -5.37
C GLY A 34 4.80 -5.48 -5.53
N LYS A 35 6.12 -5.64 -5.46
CA LYS A 35 6.74 -6.94 -5.74
C LYS A 35 6.93 -7.75 -4.46
N ASP A 36 6.55 -9.02 -4.48
CA ASP A 36 6.90 -9.95 -3.42
C ASP A 36 8.39 -10.35 -3.49
N THR A 37 8.82 -11.25 -2.62
CA THR A 37 10.19 -11.80 -2.63
C THR A 37 10.57 -12.57 -3.90
N ARG A 38 9.58 -13.03 -4.66
CA ARG A 38 9.76 -13.79 -5.90
C ARG A 38 9.70 -12.88 -7.14
N GLY A 39 9.43 -11.59 -6.96
CA GLY A 39 9.34 -10.60 -8.02
C GLY A 39 7.95 -10.47 -8.64
N TYR A 40 6.95 -11.20 -8.15
CA TYR A 40 5.57 -11.11 -8.63
C TYR A 40 4.89 -9.85 -8.10
N THR A 41 4.12 -9.18 -8.96
CA THR A 41 3.27 -8.07 -8.55
C THR A 41 2.10 -8.63 -7.74
N VAL A 42 2.07 -8.26 -6.47
CA VAL A 42 1.02 -8.66 -5.52
C VAL A 42 0.43 -7.42 -4.86
N THR A 43 -0.85 -7.49 -4.53
CA THR A 43 -1.53 -6.46 -3.74
C THR A 43 -1.78 -7.02 -2.35
N ARG A 44 -1.35 -6.29 -1.32
CA ARG A 44 -1.58 -6.63 0.09
C ARG A 44 -2.35 -5.50 0.74
N ALA A 45 -3.41 -5.85 1.47
CA ALA A 45 -4.15 -4.94 2.33
C ALA A 45 -4.11 -5.49 3.77
N GLY A 46 -4.00 -4.61 4.74
CA GLY A 46 -3.95 -5.00 6.16
C GLY A 46 -3.20 -3.98 7.00
N ARG A 47 -2.83 -4.39 8.21
CA ARG A 47 -2.06 -3.56 9.13
C ARG A 47 -0.58 -3.60 8.79
N LEU A 48 0.06 -2.44 8.81
CA LEU A 48 1.50 -2.34 8.65
C LEU A 48 2.18 -2.84 9.93
N LEU A 49 2.87 -3.97 9.86
CA LEU A 49 3.46 -4.64 11.01
C LEU A 49 4.75 -3.98 11.51
N ALA A 50 5.45 -3.26 10.62
CA ALA A 50 6.70 -2.58 10.93
C ALA A 50 6.84 -1.31 10.09
N ALA A 51 7.63 -0.36 10.58
CA ALA A 51 7.90 0.86 9.82
C ALA A 51 8.56 0.51 8.46
N PRO A 52 8.23 1.25 7.39
CA PRO A 52 8.81 1.03 6.07
C PRO A 52 10.33 1.09 6.12
N LYS A 53 10.99 0.05 5.63
CA LYS A 53 12.46 -0.04 5.65
C LYS A 53 13.01 0.19 4.25
N ARG A 54 14.00 1.08 4.12
CA ARG A 54 14.76 1.20 2.87
C ARG A 54 15.72 0.03 2.75
N VAL A 55 15.62 -0.70 1.65
CA VAL A 55 16.49 -1.83 1.32
C VAL A 55 17.15 -1.61 -0.03
N MET A 56 18.39 -2.06 -0.16
CA MET A 56 19.06 -2.15 -1.45
C MET A 56 18.66 -3.48 -2.08
N ALA A 57 17.96 -3.44 -3.20
CA ALA A 57 17.65 -4.62 -3.99
C ALA A 57 18.54 -4.62 -5.24
N GLN A 58 19.09 -5.78 -5.56
CA GLN A 58 19.74 -6.00 -6.85
C GLN A 58 18.65 -6.33 -7.88
N ASP A 59 18.56 -5.50 -8.91
CA ASP A 59 17.66 -5.67 -10.04
C ASP A 59 18.52 -5.81 -11.28
N TRP A 60 18.70 -7.05 -11.74
CA TRP A 60 19.65 -7.41 -12.79
C TRP A 60 21.08 -6.98 -12.43
N ASP A 61 21.64 -5.98 -13.13
CA ASP A 61 22.96 -5.41 -12.89
C ASP A 61 22.94 -4.10 -12.09
N LYS A 62 21.75 -3.64 -11.66
CA LYS A 62 21.58 -2.35 -10.97
C LYS A 62 21.16 -2.55 -9.53
N ARG A 63 21.90 -1.92 -8.62
CA ARG A 63 21.50 -1.77 -7.22
C ARG A 63 20.50 -0.62 -7.10
N ILE A 64 19.23 -0.95 -6.85
CA ILE A 64 18.13 0.02 -6.74
C ILE A 64 17.63 0.06 -5.30
N LYS A 65 17.40 1.27 -4.77
CA LYS A 65 16.73 1.46 -3.48
C LYS A 65 15.25 1.13 -3.63
N LYS A 66 14.75 0.24 -2.77
CA LYS A 66 13.32 -0.13 -2.67
C LYS A 66 12.86 -0.02 -1.23
N TRP A 67 11.58 0.23 -1.04
CA TRP A 67 10.93 0.17 0.26
C TRP A 67 10.48 -1.26 0.53
N ARG A 68 10.79 -1.80 1.70
CA ARG A 68 10.24 -3.05 2.19
C ARG A 68 9.21 -2.76 3.27
N LEU A 69 8.00 -3.24 3.04
CA LEU A 69 6.86 -3.15 3.95
C LEU A 69 6.46 -4.55 4.38
N HIS A 70 5.88 -4.65 5.57
CA HIS A 70 5.28 -5.88 6.07
C HIS A 70 3.81 -5.60 6.36
N ILE A 71 2.92 -6.18 5.58
CA ILE A 71 1.47 -5.91 5.66
C ILE A 71 0.74 -7.23 5.87
N SER A 72 -0.06 -7.30 6.92
CA SER A 72 -0.90 -8.46 7.21
C SER A 72 -2.20 -8.03 7.87
N ASP A 73 -3.28 -8.74 7.57
CA ASP A 73 -4.59 -8.54 8.20
C ASP A 73 -4.77 -9.46 9.43
N GLU A 74 -3.84 -10.40 9.66
CA GLU A 74 -3.86 -11.31 10.80
C GLU A 74 -3.51 -10.56 12.11
N PRO A 75 -4.35 -10.67 13.16
CA PRO A 75 -4.03 -10.09 14.47
C PRO A 75 -2.82 -10.81 15.08
N GLY A 76 -1.82 -10.04 15.52
CA GLY A 76 -0.58 -10.60 16.09
C GLY A 76 0.43 -11.11 15.05
N ALA A 77 0.20 -10.88 13.76
CA ALA A 77 1.17 -11.25 12.73
C ALA A 77 2.53 -10.55 12.93
N MET A 78 3.60 -11.30 12.72
CA MET A 78 4.97 -10.80 12.79
C MET A 78 5.54 -10.53 11.39
N PRO A 79 6.47 -9.56 11.23
CA PRO A 79 7.18 -9.33 9.97
C PRO A 79 7.87 -10.61 9.46
N ALA A 80 7.46 -11.10 8.29
CA ALA A 80 7.95 -12.33 7.69
C ALA A 80 8.08 -12.19 6.16
N HIS A 81 8.73 -13.13 5.49
CA HIS A 81 8.86 -13.10 4.02
C HIS A 81 7.49 -13.12 3.31
N ARG A 82 6.54 -13.92 3.81
CA ARG A 82 5.19 -14.07 3.23
C ARG A 82 4.36 -12.79 3.18
N ASN A 83 4.56 -11.91 4.15
CA ASN A 83 3.87 -10.62 4.27
C ASN A 83 4.75 -9.44 3.85
N SER A 84 5.95 -9.72 3.35
CA SER A 84 6.85 -8.68 2.86
C SER A 84 6.51 -8.27 1.43
N LEU A 85 6.58 -6.98 1.18
CA LEU A 85 6.27 -6.40 -0.12
C LEU A 85 7.27 -5.27 -0.39
N SER A 86 7.79 -5.25 -1.60
CA SER A 86 8.81 -4.32 -2.04
C SER A 86 8.23 -3.31 -3.02
N LEU A 87 8.36 -2.03 -2.73
CA LEU A 87 7.88 -0.93 -3.57
C LEU A 87 9.04 -0.04 -4.03
N PRO A 88 8.94 0.65 -5.18
CA PRO A 88 9.93 1.66 -5.58
C PRO A 88 9.93 2.86 -4.63
N MET A 89 11.01 3.64 -4.60
CA MET A 89 11.18 4.76 -3.65
C MET A 89 10.09 5.85 -3.72
N GLY A 90 9.51 6.07 -4.90
CA GLY A 90 8.42 7.03 -5.12
C GLY A 90 7.02 6.44 -5.01
N ALA A 91 6.89 5.21 -4.52
CA ALA A 91 5.58 4.57 -4.41
C ALA A 91 4.72 5.21 -3.32
N GLU A 92 3.42 5.13 -3.56
CA GLU A 92 2.38 5.52 -2.64
C GLU A 92 1.56 4.28 -2.26
N VAL A 93 0.98 4.35 -1.08
CA VAL A 93 0.09 3.33 -0.54
C VAL A 93 -1.23 3.96 -0.17
N GLU A 94 -2.30 3.22 -0.36
CA GLU A 94 -3.64 3.65 0.00
C GLU A 94 -3.81 3.44 1.51
N LEU A 95 -4.09 4.52 2.25
CA LEU A 95 -4.50 4.39 3.64
C LEU A 95 -5.94 3.91 3.73
N LEU A 96 -6.13 2.82 4.46
CA LEU A 96 -7.46 2.30 4.75
C LEU A 96 -7.95 2.88 6.08
N PRO A 97 -9.28 3.09 6.23
CA PRO A 97 -9.84 3.40 7.53
C PRO A 97 -9.53 2.29 8.53
N GLU A 98 -9.26 2.65 9.78
CA GLU A 98 -9.27 1.66 10.87
C GLU A 98 -10.70 1.11 10.96
N ALA A 99 -10.83 -0.23 10.96
CA ALA A 99 -12.10 -0.90 11.16
C ALA A 99 -12.22 -1.35 12.61
#